data_AF-A0A834SY67-F1
#
_entry.id   AF-A0A834SY67-F1
#
_cell.length_a   1.000
_cell.length_b   1.000
_cell.length_c   1.000
_cell.angle_alpha   90.00
_cell.angle_beta   90.00
_cell.angle_gamma   90.00
#
_symmetry.space_group_name_H-M   'P 1'
#
loop_
_entity.id
_entity.type
_entity.pdbx_description
1 polymer ?
#
loop_
_entity_poly.entity_id
_entity_poly.type
_entity_poly.pdbx_seq_one_letter_code
_entity_poly.pdbx_strand_id
1 'polypeptide(L)'
;MVLYLALYTTALGTGGLKSSVSGFGSDQFDESDKGEKKRMIKFFSWFFFFISIGSLCAVSIFVYIQDNLGREWGYGICACAIVVALLVFLLGTKRYRFKRLVGSPLTQIAMVFVAAWRKRHVELPSDSSLLFNLEDVGDDAESKKKQRLPHSKEFR
;
A
#
# COMPACT_ATOMS: atom_id res chain seq x y z
N MET A 1 -1.80 -20.52 -22.95
CA MET A 1 -2.75 -19.67 -22.17
C MET A 1 -2.61 -19.86 -20.66
N VAL A 2 -2.63 -21.08 -20.13
CA VAL A 2 -2.58 -21.35 -18.67
C VAL A 2 -1.36 -20.74 -17.99
N LEU A 3 -0.17 -20.82 -18.61
CA LEU A 3 1.06 -20.23 -18.07
C LEU A 3 1.00 -18.70 -17.94
N TYR A 4 0.47 -17.99 -18.95
CA TYR A 4 0.31 -16.53 -18.89
C TYR A 4 -0.67 -16.13 -17.80
N LEU A 5 -1.81 -16.83 -17.70
CA LEU A 5 -2.78 -16.58 -16.63
C LEU A 5 -2.16 -16.79 -15.24
N ALA A 6 -1.40 -17.88 -15.06
CA ALA A 6 -0.71 -18.15 -13.79
C ALA A 6 0.32 -17.06 -13.45
N LEU A 7 1.12 -16.61 -14.43
CA LEU A 7 2.09 -15.54 -14.23
C LEU A 7 1.44 -14.21 -13.91
N TYR A 8 0.40 -13.80 -14.65
CA TYR A 8 -0.32 -12.55 -14.37
C TYR A 8 -0.99 -12.58 -13.00
N THR A 9 -1.62 -13.70 -12.64
CA THR A 9 -2.24 -13.87 -11.31
C THR A 9 -1.21 -13.80 -10.20
N THR A 10 -0.04 -14.42 -10.39
CA THR A 10 1.08 -14.36 -9.43
C THR A 10 1.64 -12.95 -9.30
N ALA A 11 1.83 -12.24 -10.42
CA ALA A 11 2.30 -10.86 -10.42
C ALA A 11 1.30 -9.91 -9.71
N LEU A 12 0.01 -10.06 -9.99
CA LEU A 12 -1.04 -9.30 -9.32
C LEU A 12 -1.09 -9.60 -7.81
N GLY A 13 -1.03 -10.87 -7.43
CA GLY A 13 -1.06 -11.29 -6.02
C GLY A 13 0.15 -10.80 -5.23
N THR A 14 1.35 -10.95 -5.78
CA THR A 14 2.59 -10.47 -5.14
C THR A 14 2.65 -8.96 -5.04
N GLY A 15 2.19 -8.23 -6.08
CA GLY A 15 2.09 -6.77 -6.07
C GLY A 15 1.13 -6.26 -4.99
N GLY A 16 -0.08 -6.84 -4.93
CA GLY A 16 -1.10 -6.46 -3.94
C GLY A 16 -0.69 -6.78 -2.50
N LEU A 17 -0.07 -7.94 -2.27
CA LEU A 17 0.45 -8.32 -0.97
C LEU A 17 1.55 -7.35 -0.52
N LYS A 18 2.53 -7.05 -1.38
CA LYS A 18 3.69 -6.22 -1.02
C LYS A 18 3.31 -4.79 -0.69
N SER A 19 2.36 -4.20 -1.43
CA SER A 19 1.89 -2.83 -1.16
C SER A 19 1.09 -2.73 0.15
N SER A 20 0.35 -3.77 0.51
CA SER A 20 -0.57 -3.74 1.65
C SER A 20 0.05 -4.24 2.95
N VAL A 21 0.93 -5.26 2.90
CA VAL A 21 1.46 -5.93 4.10
C VAL A 21 2.29 -5.01 4.99
N SER A 22 3.09 -4.13 4.41
CA SER A 22 3.92 -3.20 5.19
C SER A 22 3.05 -2.15 5.89
N GLY A 23 2.05 -1.60 5.19
CA GLY A 23 1.13 -0.62 5.77
C GLY A 23 0.29 -1.24 6.89
N PHE A 24 -0.20 -2.46 6.67
CA PHE A 24 -0.94 -3.22 7.68
C PHE A 24 -0.09 -3.53 8.92
N GLY A 25 1.19 -3.87 8.74
CA GLY A 25 2.13 -4.12 9.83
C GLY A 25 2.42 -2.87 10.66
N SER A 26 2.63 -1.72 10.02
CA SER A 26 2.79 -0.45 10.74
C SER A 26 1.51 -0.03 11.45
N ASP A 27 0.34 -0.33 10.89
CA ASP A 27 -0.96 0.03 11.48
C ASP A 27 -1.25 -0.68 12.81
N GLN A 28 -0.51 -1.74 13.15
CA GLN A 28 -0.60 -2.40 14.45
C GLN A 28 0.05 -1.60 15.59
N PHE A 29 0.89 -0.61 15.29
CA PHE A 29 1.61 0.20 16.28
C PHE A 29 1.13 1.65 16.24
N ASP A 30 1.01 2.29 17.40
CA ASP A 30 0.74 3.73 17.46
C ASP A 30 2.05 4.53 17.37
N GLU A 31 2.15 5.44 16.39
CA GLU A 31 3.33 6.30 16.24
C GLU A 31 3.41 7.41 17.29
N SER A 32 2.28 7.71 17.95
CA SER A 32 2.16 8.79 18.93
C SER A 32 2.83 8.44 20.27
N ASP A 33 2.97 7.15 20.57
CA ASP A 33 3.69 6.66 21.76
C ASP A 33 5.13 6.27 21.41
N LYS A 34 6.09 6.88 22.13
CA LYS A 34 7.52 6.60 21.99
C LYS A 34 7.88 5.15 22.31
N GLY A 35 7.12 4.48 23.18
CA GLY A 35 7.31 3.07 23.53
C GLY A 35 6.92 2.13 22.39
N GLU A 36 5.70 2.30 21.87
CA GLU A 36 5.17 1.58 20.71
C GLU A 36 6.06 1.75 19.47
N LYS A 37 6.50 2.98 19.18
CA LYS A 37 7.38 3.29 18.04
C LYS A 37 8.70 2.52 18.07
N LYS A 38 9.32 2.35 19.25
CA LYS A 38 10.53 1.52 19.38
C LYS A 38 10.26 0.05 19.10
N ARG A 39 9.08 -0.47 19.48
CA ARG A 39 8.67 -1.85 19.17
C ARG A 39 8.43 -2.03 17.68
N MET A 40 7.80 -1.05 17.03
CA MET A 40 7.59 -1.03 15.58
C MET A 40 8.92 -1.11 14.82
N ILE A 41 9.92 -0.30 15.21
CA ILE A 41 11.24 -0.32 14.57
C ILE A 41 11.90 -1.69 14.72
N LYS A 42 11.88 -2.28 15.92
CA LYS A 42 12.42 -3.62 16.16
C LYS A 42 11.73 -4.69 15.33
N PHE A 43 10.39 -4.61 15.20
CA PHE A 43 9.61 -5.50 14.36
C PHE A 43 10.06 -5.41 12.90
N PHE A 44 10.15 -4.20 12.33
CA PHE A 44 10.59 -4.02 10.95
C PHE A 44 12.05 -4.43 10.74
N SER A 45 12.96 -4.16 11.70
CA SER A 45 14.34 -4.65 11.62
C SER A 45 14.41 -6.17 11.52
N TRP A 46 13.68 -6.90 12.37
CA TRP A 46 13.61 -8.37 12.31
C TRP A 46 12.92 -8.86 11.03
N PHE A 47 11.86 -8.18 10.60
CA PHE A 47 11.15 -8.49 9.35
C PHE A 47 12.08 -8.41 8.14
N PHE A 48 12.86 -7.33 7.99
CA PHE A 48 13.82 -7.18 6.90
C PHE A 48 15.00 -8.15 7.01
N PHE A 49 15.43 -8.47 8.23
CA PHE A 49 16.45 -9.50 8.46
C PHE A 49 15.99 -10.86 7.95
N PHE A 50 14.77 -11.30 8.29
CA PHE A 50 14.20 -12.54 7.80
C PHE A 50 13.93 -12.53 6.29
N ILE A 51 13.51 -11.40 5.71
CA ILE A 51 13.38 -11.28 4.25
C ILE A 51 14.72 -11.49 3.56
N SER A 52 15.79 -10.89 4.09
CA SER A 52 17.13 -11.04 3.53
C SER A 52 17.61 -12.49 3.58
N ILE A 53 17.46 -13.16 4.73
CA ILE A 53 17.80 -14.58 4.88
C ILE A 53 16.91 -15.45 3.97
N GLY A 54 15.61 -15.20 3.95
CA GLY A 54 14.67 -15.91 3.10
C GLY A 54 15.01 -15.76 1.62
N SER A 55 15.45 -14.58 1.18
CA SER A 55 15.95 -14.35 -0.17
C SER A 55 17.20 -15.16 -0.48
N LEU A 56 18.15 -15.27 0.46
CA LEU A 56 19.33 -16.11 0.32
C LEU A 56 18.96 -17.60 0.23
N CYS A 57 18.05 -18.06 1.09
CA CYS A 57 17.53 -19.44 1.03
C CYS A 57 16.77 -19.70 -0.27
N ALA A 58 16.04 -18.71 -0.80
CA ALA A 58 15.29 -18.84 -2.05
C ALA A 58 16.24 -19.00 -3.26
N VAL A 59 17.32 -18.22 -3.33
CA VAL A 59 18.26 -18.36 -4.46
C VAL A 59 19.16 -19.60 -4.34
N SER A 60 19.39 -20.11 -3.13
CA SER A 60 20.27 -21.29 -2.91
C SER A 60 19.47 -22.60 -2.81
N ILE A 61 18.66 -22.75 -1.75
CA ILE A 61 17.99 -24.00 -1.41
C ILE A 61 16.80 -24.24 -2.34
N PHE A 62 15.99 -23.20 -2.58
CA PHE A 62 14.78 -23.36 -3.38
C PHE A 62 15.11 -23.60 -4.87
N VAL A 63 16.11 -22.92 -5.43
CA VAL A 63 16.64 -23.22 -6.77
C VAL A 63 17.17 -24.65 -6.84
N TYR A 64 17.96 -25.10 -5.84
CA TYR A 64 18.45 -26.47 -5.78
C TYR A 64 17.31 -27.50 -5.82
N ILE A 65 16.21 -27.26 -5.08
CA ILE A 65 15.02 -28.13 -5.10
C ILE A 65 14.38 -28.16 -6.48
N GLN A 66 14.19 -27.00 -7.11
CA GLN A 66 13.57 -26.94 -8.44
C GLN A 66 14.39 -27.67 -9.50
N ASP A 67 15.72 -27.55 -9.45
CA ASP A 67 16.63 -28.13 -10.44
C ASP A 67 16.89 -29.63 -10.21
N ASN A 68 16.98 -30.09 -8.96
CA ASN A 68 17.35 -31.49 -8.66
C ASN A 68 16.16 -32.40 -8.33
N LEU A 69 15.18 -31.90 -7.58
CA LEU A 69 13.98 -32.67 -7.18
C LEU A 69 12.82 -32.47 -8.15
N GLY A 70 12.93 -31.48 -9.03
CA GLY A 70 11.95 -31.17 -10.06
C GLY A 70 11.04 -30.00 -9.70
N ARG A 71 10.57 -29.34 -10.76
CA ARG A 71 9.78 -28.10 -10.68
C ARG A 71 8.45 -28.28 -9.93
N GLU A 72 7.84 -29.46 -10.00
CA GLU A 72 6.57 -29.76 -9.33
C GLU A 72 6.68 -29.62 -7.80
N TRP A 73 7.76 -30.13 -7.21
CA TRP A 73 8.03 -30.02 -5.77
C TRP A 73 8.27 -28.56 -5.35
N GLY A 74 9.02 -27.80 -6.15
CA GLY A 74 9.24 -26.38 -5.89
C GLY A 74 7.93 -25.58 -5.89
N TYR A 75 7.08 -25.75 -6.90
CA TYR A 75 5.79 -25.08 -6.95
C TYR A 75 4.83 -25.54 -5.84
N GLY A 76 4.84 -26.83 -5.50
CA GLY A 76 4.04 -27.37 -4.38
C GLY A 76 4.41 -26.73 -3.05
N ILE A 77 5.71 -26.63 -2.74
CA ILE A 77 6.20 -25.98 -1.51
C ILE A 77 5.78 -24.51 -1.47
N CYS A 78 5.90 -23.77 -2.58
CA CYS A 78 5.42 -22.39 -2.66
C CYS A 78 3.91 -22.25 -2.41
N ALA A 79 3.10 -23.11 -3.04
CA ALA A 79 1.65 -23.09 -2.87
C ALA A 79 1.26 -23.38 -1.41
N CYS A 80 1.84 -24.42 -0.81
CA CYS A 80 1.63 -24.75 0.60
C CYS A 80 2.05 -23.62 1.53
N ALA A 81 3.19 -22.97 1.28
CA ALA A 81 3.66 -21.84 2.09
C ALA A 81 2.66 -20.66 2.06
N ILE A 82 2.11 -20.33 0.89
CA ILE A 82 1.09 -19.28 0.76
C ILE A 82 -0.19 -19.65 1.52
N VAL A 83 -0.66 -20.90 1.39
CA VAL A 83 -1.85 -21.37 2.11
C VAL A 83 -1.66 -21.29 3.62
N VAL A 84 -0.52 -21.76 4.13
CA VAL A 84 -0.19 -21.67 5.56
C VAL A 84 -0.13 -20.21 6.02
N ALA A 85 0.50 -19.33 5.24
CA ALA A 85 0.56 -17.90 5.56
C ALA A 85 -0.85 -17.27 5.61
N LEU A 86 -1.73 -17.62 4.67
CA LEU A 86 -3.12 -17.17 4.66
C LEU A 86 -3.88 -17.66 5.90
N LEU A 87 -3.73 -18.93 6.29
CA LEU A 87 -4.37 -19.47 7.49
C LEU A 87 -3.91 -18.74 8.75
N VAL A 88 -2.61 -18.51 8.90
CA VAL A 88 -2.06 -17.75 10.04
C VAL A 88 -2.59 -16.32 10.07
N PHE A 89 -2.67 -15.67 8.90
CA PHE A 89 -3.24 -14.32 8.78
C PHE A 89 -4.72 -14.29 9.15
N LEU A 90 -5.52 -15.25 8.68
CA LEU A 90 -6.95 -15.34 9.00
C LEU A 90 -7.19 -15.65 10.48
N LEU A 91 -6.42 -16.55 11.07
CA LEU A 91 -6.50 -16.84 12.50
C LEU A 91 -6.14 -15.62 13.36
N GLY A 92 -5.19 -14.80 12.91
CA GLY A 92 -4.81 -13.54 13.55
C GLY A 92 -5.84 -12.43 13.42
N THR A 93 -6.84 -12.56 12.55
CA THR A 93 -7.79 -11.49 12.20
C THR A 93 -8.52 -10.90 13.40
N LYS A 94 -8.87 -11.71 14.41
CA LYS A 94 -9.53 -11.24 15.64
C LYS A 94 -8.63 -10.37 16.54
N ARG A 95 -7.31 -10.41 16.35
CA ARG A 95 -6.31 -9.69 17.16
C ARG A 95 -5.75 -8.45 16.47
N TYR A 96 -6.14 -8.20 15.22
CA TYR A 96 -5.62 -7.07 14.44
C TYR A 96 -6.38 -5.78 14.74
N ARG A 97 -5.63 -4.68 14.85
CA ARG A 97 -6.18 -3.33 14.93
C ARG A 97 -6.46 -2.85 13.51
N PHE A 98 -7.74 -2.68 13.18
CA PHE A 98 -8.17 -2.14 11.89
C PHE A 98 -8.26 -0.62 11.98
N LYS A 99 -7.38 0.11 11.28
CA LYS A 99 -7.55 1.56 11.09
C LYS A 99 -8.67 1.82 10.07
N ARG A 100 -9.40 2.92 10.27
CA ARG A 100 -10.37 3.40 9.27
C ARG A 100 -9.64 3.75 7.98
N LEU A 101 -10.19 3.34 6.85
CA LEU A 101 -9.66 3.70 5.53
C LEU A 101 -9.65 5.24 5.41
N VAL A 102 -8.46 5.82 5.35
CA VAL A 102 -8.28 7.22 4.98
C VAL A 102 -8.31 7.28 3.45
N GLY A 103 -9.08 8.20 2.86
CA GLY A 103 -9.32 8.27 1.41
C GLY A 103 -8.03 8.22 0.58
N SER A 104 -8.08 7.57 -0.58
CA SER A 104 -6.92 7.34 -1.45
C SER A 104 -6.46 8.65 -2.13
N PRO A 105 -5.17 9.04 -2.06
CA PRO A 105 -4.64 10.17 -2.82
C PRO A 105 -4.83 10.01 -4.35
N LEU A 106 -4.93 8.76 -4.82
CA LEU A 106 -5.14 8.46 -6.24
C LEU A 106 -6.51 8.93 -6.72
N THR A 107 -7.55 8.86 -5.88
CA THR A 107 -8.87 9.41 -6.25
C THR A 107 -8.84 10.93 -6.30
N GLN A 108 -8.04 11.59 -5.45
CA GLN A 108 -7.86 13.04 -5.53
C GLN A 108 -7.19 13.46 -6.84
N ILE A 109 -6.14 12.75 -7.25
CA ILE A 109 -5.46 13.00 -8.52
C ILE A 109 -6.41 12.74 -9.70
N ALA A 110 -7.12 11.60 -9.69
CA ALA A 110 -8.09 11.28 -10.73
C ALA A 110 -9.21 12.34 -10.83
N MET A 111 -9.72 12.83 -9.69
CA MET A 111 -10.71 13.91 -9.67
C MET A 111 -10.17 15.19 -10.30
N VAL A 112 -8.93 15.58 -9.98
CA VAL A 112 -8.29 16.77 -10.58
C VAL A 112 -8.06 16.58 -12.07
N PHE A 113 -7.57 15.41 -12.51
CA PHE A 113 -7.37 15.11 -13.93
C PHE A 113 -8.71 15.12 -14.70
N VAL A 114 -9.75 14.50 -14.16
CA VAL A 114 -11.08 14.47 -14.78
C VAL A 114 -11.68 15.88 -14.81
N ALA A 115 -11.55 16.65 -13.73
CA ALA A 115 -12.02 18.03 -13.67
C ALA A 115 -11.28 18.93 -14.67
N ALA A 116 -9.96 18.82 -14.77
CA ALA A 116 -9.14 19.56 -15.73
C ALA A 116 -9.47 19.18 -17.18
N TRP A 117 -9.67 17.89 -17.46
CA TRP A 117 -10.05 17.42 -18.78
C TRP A 117 -11.45 17.90 -19.19
N ARG A 118 -12.42 17.85 -18.28
CA ARG A 118 -13.79 18.34 -18.51
C ARG A 118 -13.85 19.85 -18.68
N LYS A 119 -13.03 20.61 -17.94
CA LYS A 119 -12.97 22.08 -18.02
C LYS A 119 -11.98 22.61 -19.07
N ARG A 120 -11.43 21.74 -19.93
CA ARG A 120 -10.43 22.11 -20.96
C ARG A 120 -10.93 23.11 -22.00
N HIS A 121 -12.24 23.20 -22.21
CA HIS A 121 -12.88 24.11 -23.17
C HIS A 121 -13.50 25.36 -22.51
N VAL A 122 -13.28 25.57 -21.21
CA VAL A 122 -13.79 26.76 -20.51
C VAL A 122 -12.73 27.85 -20.58
N GLU A 123 -13.14 29.06 -21.00
CA GLU A 123 -12.25 30.22 -20.99
C GLU A 123 -11.82 30.54 -19.56
N LEU A 124 -10.52 30.75 -19.37
CA LEU A 124 -9.91 31.01 -18.07
C LEU A 124 -10.43 32.37 -17.53
N PRO A 125 -11.01 32.42 -16.32
CA PRO A 125 -11.37 33.69 -15.69
C PRO A 125 -10.11 34.54 -15.50
N SER A 126 -10.17 35.85 -15.79
CA SER A 126 -9.02 36.76 -15.70
C SER A 126 -8.49 36.96 -14.26
N ASP A 127 -9.22 36.51 -13.25
CA ASP A 127 -8.82 36.59 -11.84
C ASP A 127 -8.39 35.23 -11.26
N SER A 128 -7.10 35.13 -10.92
CA SER A 128 -6.46 33.95 -10.32
C SER A 128 -7.00 33.58 -8.93
N SER A 129 -7.69 34.50 -8.26
CA SER A 129 -8.29 34.31 -6.93
C SER A 129 -9.51 33.38 -6.92
N LEU A 130 -10.17 33.14 -8.07
CA LEU A 130 -11.37 32.31 -8.18
C LEU A 130 -11.08 30.81 -8.37
N LEU A 131 -9.84 30.43 -8.69
CA LEU A 131 -9.43 29.03 -8.89
C LEU A 131 -9.36 28.21 -7.58
N PHE A 132 -9.32 28.87 -6.43
CA PHE A 132 -9.06 28.23 -5.12
C PHE A 132 -10.30 28.08 -4.22
N ASN A 133 -11.49 28.43 -4.70
CA ASN A 133 -12.72 28.16 -3.94
C ASN A 133 -13.09 26.68 -4.07
N LEU A 134 -12.59 25.89 -3.12
CA LEU A 134 -12.99 24.51 -2.81
C LEU A 134 -14.42 24.44 -2.22
N GLU A 135 -15.35 25.23 -2.74
CA GLU A 135 -16.72 25.34 -2.19
C GLU A 135 -17.82 24.76 -3.08
N ASP A 136 -17.49 24.02 -4.14
CA ASP A 136 -18.55 23.43 -4.99
C ASP A 136 -18.31 21.98 -5.41
N VAL A 137 -18.08 21.12 -4.42
CA VAL A 137 -18.48 19.71 -4.50
C VAL A 137 -19.26 19.40 -3.22
N GLY A 138 -20.59 19.49 -3.34
CA GLY A 138 -21.54 19.37 -2.24
C GLY A 138 -21.44 18.05 -1.45
N ASP A 139 -21.68 18.23 -0.14
CA ASP A 139 -22.34 17.35 0.82
C ASP A 139 -22.05 15.85 0.77
N ASP A 140 -21.07 15.43 1.58
CA ASP A 140 -21.29 14.52 2.71
C ASP A 140 -19.93 14.08 3.30
N ALA A 141 -19.36 14.90 4.20
CA ALA A 141 -18.40 14.44 5.20
C ALA A 141 -18.10 15.56 6.21
N GLU A 142 -18.82 15.53 7.33
CA GLU A 142 -18.38 16.17 8.56
C GLU A 142 -16.92 15.81 8.90
N SER A 143 -16.23 16.79 9.47
CA SER A 143 -14.97 16.67 10.20
C SER A 143 -13.71 16.37 9.39
N LYS A 144 -13.02 17.46 9.01
CA LYS A 144 -11.68 17.78 9.54
C LYS A 144 -11.23 19.13 8.99
N LYS A 145 -11.07 20.12 9.89
CA LYS A 145 -10.36 21.38 9.63
C LYS A 145 -9.01 21.07 8.97
N LYS A 146 -8.90 21.25 7.65
CA LYS A 146 -7.61 21.29 6.96
C LYS A 146 -6.83 22.47 7.53
N GLN A 147 -5.71 22.18 8.18
CA GLN A 147 -4.82 23.15 8.78
C GLN A 147 -4.29 24.07 7.66
N ARG A 148 -4.66 25.35 7.69
CA ARG A 148 -4.19 26.37 6.75
C ARG A 148 -2.71 26.62 7.02
N LEU A 149 -1.85 26.38 6.04
CA LEU A 149 -0.44 26.77 6.10
C LEU A 149 -0.34 28.30 5.92
N PRO A 150 0.40 29.02 6.78
CA PRO A 150 0.55 30.47 6.67
C PRO A 150 1.40 30.84 5.44
N HIS A 151 0.97 31.88 4.74
CA HIS A 151 1.63 32.41 3.54
C HIS A 151 3.02 32.99 3.87
N SER A 152 4.05 32.55 3.15
CA SER A 152 5.34 33.24 3.10
C SER A 152 5.40 34.20 1.91
N LYS A 153 5.91 35.42 2.14
CA LYS A 153 5.92 36.54 1.18
C LYS A 153 7.25 36.66 0.41
N GLU A 154 7.96 35.56 0.20
CA GLU A 154 9.34 35.61 -0.30
C GLU A 154 9.51 35.81 -1.80
N PHE A 155 8.45 35.76 -2.61
CA PHE A 155 8.57 35.94 -4.05
C PHE A 155 7.55 36.95 -4.57
N ARG A 156 8.00 38.21 -4.70
CA ARG A 156 7.36 39.27 -5.45
C ARG A 156 8.20 39.61 -6.68
#